data_AF-A0A059WIX5-F1
#
_entry.id   AF-A0A059WIX5-F1
#
_cell.length_a   1.000
_cell.length_b   1.000
_cell.length_c   1.000
_cell.angle_alpha   90.00
_cell.angle_beta   90.00
_cell.angle_gamma   90.00
#
_symmetry.space_group_name_H-M   'P 1'
#
loop_
_entity.id
_entity.type
_entity.pdbx_description
1 polymer ?
#
loop_
_entity_poly.entity_id
_entity_poly.type
_entity_poly.pdbx_seq_one_letter_code
_entity_poly.pdbx_strand_id
1 'polypeptide(L)'
;MAIELAGIQLHRVHQIETLEQSNFVYHSIPGMQGSVAQDLGRDSVRLRVRGIFYGAKATQDLEALRRVYKERQPVDFLAEVVGQAYFSQVVLERFEVTQAADEPEQFSYALTIAEFVAPTAAPVTTAQVDAAIQLEAASFMTVAMLPDALQIGAIPEVTNPIEPLRGAIAPIQAAVQSVDAATAGLKALFNL
;
A
#
# COMPACT_ATOMS: atom_id res chain seq x y z
N MET A 1 36.78 -5.34 -21.95
CA MET A 1 35.58 -5.16 -21.12
C MET A 1 34.54 -6.13 -21.63
N ALA A 2 34.23 -7.15 -20.85
CA ALA A 2 33.19 -8.11 -21.19
C ALA A 2 31.88 -7.64 -20.55
N ILE A 3 30.83 -7.54 -21.35
CA ILE A 3 29.48 -7.29 -20.88
C ILE A 3 28.60 -8.41 -21.42
N GLU A 4 27.75 -8.94 -20.56
CA GLU A 4 26.76 -9.94 -20.90
C GLU A 4 25.37 -9.38 -20.58
N LEU A 5 24.44 -9.55 -21.52
CA LEU A 5 23.06 -9.15 -21.35
C LEU A 5 22.16 -10.30 -21.81
N ALA A 6 21.33 -10.83 -20.92
CA ALA A 6 20.43 -11.95 -21.22
C ALA A 6 21.15 -13.18 -21.85
N GLY A 7 22.37 -13.49 -21.39
CA GLY A 7 23.18 -14.57 -21.96
C GLY A 7 23.94 -14.21 -23.25
N ILE A 8 23.79 -12.98 -23.75
CA ILE A 8 24.44 -12.50 -24.99
C ILE A 8 25.71 -11.74 -24.63
N GLN A 9 26.85 -12.21 -25.15
CA GLN A 9 28.15 -11.59 -24.92
C GLN A 9 28.39 -10.41 -25.88
N LEU A 10 28.53 -9.21 -25.31
CA LEU A 10 28.83 -7.96 -26.00
C LEU A 10 30.34 -7.70 -26.00
N HIS A 11 31.04 -8.23 -27.00
CA HIS A 11 32.50 -8.24 -27.04
C HIS A 11 33.15 -6.87 -27.35
N ARG A 12 32.50 -6.03 -28.15
CA ARG A 12 33.06 -4.76 -28.65
C ARG A 12 32.30 -3.55 -28.16
N VAL A 13 32.14 -3.45 -26.86
CA VAL A 13 31.62 -2.25 -26.19
C VAL A 13 32.74 -1.23 -26.11
N HIS A 14 32.52 -0.04 -26.67
CA HIS A 14 33.50 1.06 -26.64
C HIS A 14 33.15 2.12 -25.60
N GLN A 15 31.89 2.18 -25.15
CA GLN A 15 31.47 3.20 -24.19
C GLN A 15 30.34 2.70 -23.28
N ILE A 16 30.51 2.95 -21.97
CA ILE A 16 29.46 2.83 -20.96
C ILE A 16 29.36 4.17 -20.26
N GLU A 17 28.14 4.66 -20.09
CA GLU A 17 27.86 5.90 -19.37
C GLU A 17 26.75 5.64 -18.36
N THR A 18 26.92 6.16 -17.15
CA THR A 18 25.85 6.17 -16.15
C THR A 18 25.01 7.43 -16.31
N LEU A 19 23.71 7.25 -16.49
CA LEU A 19 22.72 8.31 -16.59
C LEU A 19 21.94 8.36 -15.27
N GLU A 20 22.37 9.23 -14.36
CA GLU A 20 21.70 9.47 -13.09
C GLU A 20 20.87 10.74 -13.16
N GLN A 21 19.63 10.68 -12.67
CA GLN A 21 18.71 11.82 -12.68
C GLN A 21 17.86 11.83 -11.41
N SER A 22 17.68 13.03 -10.83
CA SER A 22 16.69 13.28 -9.78
C SER A 22 15.29 13.41 -10.38
N ASN A 23 14.29 12.88 -9.71
CA ASN A 23 12.91 12.90 -10.18
C ASN A 23 12.15 14.09 -9.56
N PHE A 24 12.09 15.20 -10.30
CA PHE A 24 11.32 16.39 -9.89
C PHE A 24 10.08 16.57 -10.76
N VAL A 25 8.93 16.80 -10.11
CA VAL A 25 7.70 17.25 -10.77
C VAL A 25 7.49 18.72 -10.45
N TYR A 26 7.43 19.56 -11.48
CA TYR A 26 7.23 20.99 -11.34
C TYR A 26 5.76 21.35 -11.54
N HIS A 27 5.16 21.96 -10.52
CA HIS A 27 3.78 22.43 -10.53
C HIS A 27 3.76 23.95 -10.71
N SER A 28 3.06 24.43 -11.73
CA SER A 28 2.84 25.86 -11.93
C SER A 28 1.59 26.30 -11.17
N ILE A 29 1.73 27.24 -10.24
CA ILE A 29 0.61 27.74 -9.43
C ILE A 29 0.12 29.06 -10.04
N PRO A 30 -1.16 29.14 -10.47
CA PRO A 30 -1.72 30.38 -10.98
C PRO A 30 -1.59 31.53 -9.97
N GLY A 31 -1.10 32.68 -10.42
CA GLY A 31 -0.95 33.88 -9.59
C GLY A 31 0.35 33.95 -8.77
N MET A 32 1.23 32.96 -8.86
CA MET A 32 2.57 32.99 -8.26
C MET A 32 3.66 33.08 -9.32
N GLN A 33 4.74 33.81 -9.02
CA GLN A 33 5.95 33.80 -9.84
C GLN A 33 6.80 32.58 -9.47
N GLY A 34 6.97 31.66 -10.43
CA GLY A 34 7.76 30.44 -10.27
C GLY A 34 6.92 29.17 -10.19
N SER A 35 7.60 28.03 -10.10
CA SER A 35 7.00 26.70 -9.99
C SER A 35 7.41 26.04 -8.68
N VAL A 36 6.51 25.27 -8.09
CA VAL A 36 6.81 24.42 -6.94
C VAL A 36 7.37 23.10 -7.44
N ALA A 37 8.58 22.76 -7.02
CA ALA A 37 9.20 21.48 -7.31
C ALA A 37 8.81 20.47 -6.23
N GLN A 38 8.19 19.36 -6.62
CA GLN A 38 7.97 18.20 -5.79
C GLN A 38 9.09 17.19 -6.06
N ASP A 39 9.85 16.85 -5.02
CA ASP A 39 10.86 15.80 -5.07
C ASP A 39 10.19 14.43 -4.93
N LEU A 40 10.28 13.61 -5.98
CA LEU A 40 9.82 12.22 -6.00
C LEU A 40 10.96 11.23 -5.71
N GLY A 41 12.12 11.72 -5.30
CA GLY A 41 13.31 10.94 -5.01
C GLY A 41 14.21 10.75 -6.24
N ARG A 42 14.84 9.57 -6.30
CA ARG A 42 15.78 9.21 -7.36
C ARG A 42 15.10 8.29 -8.36
N ASP A 43 15.33 8.53 -9.64
CA ASP A 43 14.93 7.60 -10.70
C ASP A 43 15.80 6.34 -10.67
N SER A 44 15.37 5.25 -11.33
CA SER A 44 16.21 4.07 -11.50
C SER A 44 17.54 4.44 -12.16
N VAL A 45 18.63 3.79 -11.74
CA VAL A 45 19.93 4.01 -12.40
C VAL A 45 19.82 3.53 -13.83
N ARG A 46 20.15 4.42 -14.77
CA ARG A 46 20.21 4.08 -16.19
C ARG A 46 21.65 3.99 -16.65
N LEU A 47 21.93 3.03 -17.50
CA LEU A 47 23.22 2.90 -18.16
C LEU A 47 23.01 3.01 -19.67
N ARG A 48 23.87 3.78 -20.33
CA ARG A 48 23.95 3.81 -21.78
C ARG A 48 25.18 3.04 -22.24
N VAL A 49 24.94 1.97 -22.99
CA VAL A 49 25.98 1.08 -23.51
C VAL A 49 26.05 1.24 -25.02
N ARG A 50 27.25 1.55 -25.54
CA ARG A 50 27.49 1.67 -26.97
C ARG A 50 28.59 0.72 -27.41
N GLY A 51 28.33 0.05 -28.52
CA GLY A 51 29.22 -0.96 -29.05
C GLY A 51 28.98 -1.22 -30.52
N ILE A 52 29.72 -2.17 -31.05
CA ILE A 52 29.57 -2.65 -32.42
C ILE A 52 29.43 -4.17 -32.45
N PHE A 53 28.64 -4.66 -33.39
CA PHE A 53 28.70 -6.04 -33.86
C PHE A 53 29.41 -6.06 -35.21
N TYR A 54 30.33 -7.01 -35.38
CA TYR A 54 31.14 -7.12 -36.59
C TYR A 54 31.38 -8.58 -36.97
N GLY A 55 31.42 -8.86 -38.27
CA GLY A 55 31.71 -10.17 -38.84
C GLY A 55 30.48 -11.03 -39.08
N ALA A 56 30.69 -12.30 -39.45
CA ALA A 56 29.64 -13.19 -39.97
C ALA A 56 28.46 -13.44 -39.01
N LYS A 57 28.66 -13.29 -37.69
CA LYS A 57 27.60 -13.49 -36.67
C LYS A 57 26.89 -12.19 -36.28
N ALA A 58 27.31 -11.04 -36.81
CA ALA A 58 26.81 -9.74 -36.36
C ALA A 58 25.29 -9.60 -36.49
N THR A 59 24.72 -10.06 -37.60
CA THR A 59 23.27 -10.04 -37.83
C THR A 59 22.51 -10.93 -36.83
N GLN A 60 23.06 -12.12 -36.52
CA GLN A 60 22.45 -13.05 -35.58
C GLN A 60 22.46 -12.49 -34.15
N ASP A 61 23.59 -11.93 -33.72
CA ASP A 61 23.74 -11.33 -32.38
C ASP A 61 22.81 -10.10 -32.24
N LEU A 62 22.70 -9.30 -33.30
CA LEU A 62 21.79 -8.16 -33.36
C LEU A 62 20.32 -8.59 -33.26
N GLU A 63 19.93 -9.66 -33.94
CA GLU A 63 18.57 -10.21 -33.87
C GLU A 63 18.24 -10.78 -32.49
N ALA A 64 19.20 -11.45 -31.85
CA ALA A 64 19.06 -11.94 -30.48
C ALA A 64 18.81 -10.77 -29.50
N LEU A 65 19.63 -9.71 -29.59
CA LEU A 65 19.47 -8.52 -28.77
C LEU A 65 18.14 -7.81 -29.04
N ARG A 66 17.72 -7.74 -30.32
CA ARG A 66 16.42 -7.18 -30.71
C ARG A 66 15.25 -7.97 -30.14
N ARG A 67 15.37 -9.29 -30.04
CA ARG A 67 14.35 -10.14 -29.42
C ARG A 67 14.20 -9.84 -27.93
N VAL A 68 15.32 -9.77 -27.20
CA VAL A 68 15.34 -9.38 -25.78
C VAL A 68 14.66 -8.02 -25.58
N TYR A 69 14.99 -7.03 -26.41
CA TYR A 69 14.34 -5.71 -26.36
C TYR A 69 12.82 -5.78 -26.58
N LYS A 70 12.34 -6.64 -27.49
CA LYS A 70 10.90 -6.80 -27.78
C LYS A 70 10.13 -7.48 -26.64
N GLU A 71 10.77 -8.36 -25.88
CA GLU A 71 10.14 -9.09 -24.77
C GLU A 71 9.82 -8.16 -23.59
N ARG A 72 10.57 -7.06 -23.42
CA ARG A 72 10.39 -6.04 -22.36
C ARG A 72 10.32 -6.63 -20.94
N GLN A 73 10.97 -7.77 -20.74
CA GLN A 73 11.10 -8.40 -19.43
C GLN A 73 12.43 -7.98 -18.77
N PRO A 74 12.49 -7.99 -17.43
CA PRO A 74 13.75 -7.89 -16.73
C PRO A 74 14.68 -9.03 -17.15
N VAL A 75 15.92 -8.69 -17.46
CA VAL A 75 16.97 -9.64 -17.83
C VAL A 75 18.22 -9.41 -17.01
N ASP A 76 19.02 -10.48 -16.87
CA ASP A 76 20.29 -10.41 -16.18
C ASP A 76 21.30 -9.58 -16.99
N PHE A 77 21.95 -8.66 -16.30
CA PHE A 77 23.06 -7.86 -16.80
C PHE A 77 24.30 -8.13 -15.96
N LEU A 78 25.36 -8.56 -16.64
CA LEU A 78 26.67 -8.78 -16.07
C LEU A 78 27.67 -7.86 -16.77
N ALA A 79 28.44 -7.10 -16.00
CA ALA A 79 29.50 -6.26 -16.57
C ALA A 79 30.79 -6.39 -15.76
N GLU A 80 31.90 -6.59 -16.45
CA GLU A 80 33.23 -6.51 -15.84
C GLU A 80 33.83 -5.12 -16.11
N VAL A 81 33.82 -4.26 -15.10
CA VAL A 81 34.34 -2.89 -15.18
C VAL A 81 35.55 -2.77 -14.26
N VAL A 82 36.74 -2.54 -14.85
CA VAL A 82 38.01 -2.38 -14.11
C VAL A 82 38.30 -3.55 -13.14
N GLY A 83 38.04 -4.78 -13.58
CA GLY A 83 38.30 -6.00 -12.80
C GLY A 83 37.29 -6.27 -11.68
N GLN A 84 36.20 -5.51 -11.59
CA GLN A 84 35.06 -5.81 -10.72
C GLN A 84 33.88 -6.31 -11.55
N ALA A 85 33.28 -7.42 -11.10
CA ALA A 85 32.06 -7.95 -11.67
C ALA A 85 30.85 -7.25 -11.05
N TYR A 86 30.01 -6.68 -11.89
CA TYR A 86 28.73 -6.07 -11.54
C TYR A 86 27.60 -6.98 -12.05
N PHE A 87 26.65 -7.31 -11.17
CA PHE A 87 25.46 -8.09 -11.50
C PHE A 87 24.21 -7.33 -11.06
N SER A 88 23.24 -7.18 -11.97
CA SER A 88 21.94 -6.60 -11.65
C SER A 88 20.88 -7.08 -12.66
N GLN A 89 19.61 -6.99 -12.29
CA GLN A 89 18.51 -7.15 -13.25
C GLN A 89 18.20 -5.80 -13.88
N VAL A 90 18.06 -5.78 -15.20
CA VAL A 90 17.79 -4.56 -15.96
C VAL A 90 16.67 -4.76 -16.97
N VAL A 91 16.02 -3.67 -17.34
CA VAL A 91 15.09 -3.61 -18.46
C VAL A 91 15.70 -2.79 -19.58
N LEU A 92 15.57 -3.24 -20.82
CA LEU A 92 15.98 -2.46 -21.98
C LEU A 92 14.92 -1.40 -22.30
N GLU A 93 15.24 -0.13 -22.06
CA GLU A 93 14.34 0.99 -22.35
C GLU A 93 14.41 1.42 -23.82
N ARG A 94 15.62 1.43 -24.36
CA ARG A 94 15.87 1.96 -25.71
C ARG A 94 16.94 1.14 -26.40
N PHE A 95 16.68 0.84 -27.67
CA PHE A 95 17.60 0.14 -28.55
C PHE A 95 17.68 0.86 -29.89
N GLU A 96 18.87 1.37 -30.20
CA GLU A 96 19.20 2.01 -31.46
C GLU A 96 20.22 1.18 -32.21
N VAL A 97 20.05 1.11 -33.53
CA VAL A 97 20.96 0.42 -34.42
C VAL A 97 21.22 1.33 -35.60
N THR A 98 22.50 1.48 -35.93
CA THR A 98 22.96 2.24 -37.10
C THR A 98 23.92 1.36 -37.88
N GLN A 99 23.76 1.37 -39.19
CA GLN A 99 24.67 0.71 -40.12
C GLN A 99 25.14 1.79 -41.09
N ALA A 100 26.45 1.96 -41.18
CA ALA A 100 27.04 2.91 -42.10
C ALA A 100 27.21 2.23 -43.47
N ALA A 101 26.97 2.98 -44.55
CA ALA A 101 26.97 2.41 -45.90
C ALA A 101 28.38 2.03 -46.40
N ASP A 102 29.40 2.65 -45.84
CA ASP A 102 30.82 2.37 -46.04
C ASP A 102 31.28 1.07 -45.36
N GLU A 103 30.62 0.66 -44.28
CA GLU A 103 30.94 -0.55 -43.51
C GLU A 103 29.71 -1.47 -43.34
N PRO A 104 29.25 -2.14 -44.42
CA PRO A 104 28.02 -2.95 -44.40
C PRO A 104 28.11 -4.17 -43.49
N GLU A 105 29.31 -4.62 -43.12
CA GLU A 105 29.51 -5.75 -42.20
C GLU A 105 29.55 -5.32 -40.72
N GLN A 106 29.35 -4.02 -40.43
CA GLN A 106 29.39 -3.46 -39.10
C GLN A 106 28.06 -2.83 -38.71
N PHE A 107 27.55 -3.23 -37.54
CA PHE A 107 26.36 -2.63 -36.93
C PHE A 107 26.76 -1.95 -35.63
N SER A 108 26.59 -0.63 -35.58
CA SER A 108 26.74 0.13 -34.34
C SER A 108 25.43 0.11 -33.58
N TYR A 109 25.48 -0.21 -32.28
CA TYR A 109 24.31 -0.20 -31.42
C TYR A 109 24.49 0.75 -30.24
N ALA A 110 23.36 1.31 -29.80
CA ALA A 110 23.26 2.02 -28.54
C ALA A 110 22.07 1.47 -27.75
N LEU A 111 22.33 1.06 -26.52
CA LEU A 111 21.35 0.53 -25.58
C LEU A 111 21.22 1.50 -24.41
N THR A 112 19.99 1.78 -24.00
CA THR A 112 19.72 2.35 -22.67
C THR A 112 19.04 1.27 -21.84
N ILE A 113 19.69 0.89 -20.76
CA ILE A 113 19.20 -0.09 -19.79
C ILE A 113 18.90 0.61 -18.48
N ALA A 114 17.82 0.23 -17.83
CA ALA A 114 17.42 0.73 -16.53
C ALA A 114 17.46 -0.40 -15.50
N GLU A 115 17.96 -0.11 -14.31
CA GLU A 115 17.89 -1.01 -13.17
C GLU A 115 16.42 -1.39 -12.87
N PHE A 116 16.17 -2.69 -12.78
CA PHE A 116 14.86 -3.22 -12.43
C PHE A 116 14.76 -3.43 -10.93
N VAL A 117 13.87 -2.68 -10.29
CA VAL A 117 13.47 -2.90 -8.91
C VAL A 117 12.06 -3.44 -8.91
N ALA A 118 11.88 -4.67 -8.43
CA ALA A 118 10.54 -5.24 -8.29
C ALA A 118 9.71 -4.35 -7.35
N PRO A 119 8.48 -3.96 -7.74
CA PRO A 119 7.63 -3.18 -6.87
C PRO A 119 7.41 -3.98 -5.59
N THR A 120 7.87 -3.43 -4.46
CA THR A 120 7.51 -3.99 -3.16
C THR A 120 6.00 -3.87 -3.06
N ALA A 121 5.29 -4.99 -2.88
CA ALA A 121 3.86 -4.93 -2.61
C ALA A 121 3.70 -4.02 -1.39
N ALA A 122 3.03 -2.87 -1.59
CA ALA A 122 2.67 -2.03 -0.46
C ALA A 122 1.92 -2.95 0.53
N PRO A 123 2.24 -2.91 1.83
CA PRO A 123 1.43 -3.63 2.80
C PRO A 123 0.06 -2.97 2.79
N VAL A 124 -0.84 -3.47 1.94
CA VAL A 124 -2.26 -3.13 2.03
C VAL A 124 -2.73 -3.86 3.27
N THR A 125 -2.65 -3.18 4.41
CA THR A 125 -3.17 -3.70 5.67
C THR A 125 -4.69 -3.56 5.64
N THR A 126 -5.36 -4.44 4.89
CA THR A 126 -6.82 -4.54 4.93
C THR A 126 -7.31 -5.06 6.28
N ALA A 127 -6.42 -5.67 7.07
CA ALA A 127 -6.75 -6.26 8.36
C ALA A 127 -7.56 -5.34 9.30
N GLN A 128 -7.27 -4.04 9.31
CA GLN A 128 -8.03 -3.07 10.12
C GLN A 128 -9.42 -2.78 9.52
N VAL A 129 -9.52 -2.71 8.19
CA VAL A 129 -10.79 -2.53 7.47
C VAL A 129 -11.65 -3.79 7.59
N ASP A 130 -11.06 -4.96 7.44
CA ASP A 130 -11.72 -6.26 7.57
C ASP A 130 -12.25 -6.47 9.00
N ALA A 131 -11.46 -6.11 10.02
CA ALA A 131 -11.90 -6.15 11.42
C ALA A 131 -13.05 -5.18 11.70
N ALA A 132 -13.00 -3.96 11.13
CA ALA A 132 -14.07 -2.98 11.27
C ALA A 132 -15.38 -3.47 10.62
N ILE A 133 -15.31 -4.05 9.42
CA ILE A 133 -16.46 -4.62 8.71
C ILE A 133 -17.05 -5.81 9.48
N GLN A 134 -16.21 -6.69 10.04
CA GLN A 134 -16.68 -7.82 10.85
C GLN A 134 -17.39 -7.36 12.13
N LEU A 135 -16.84 -6.35 12.80
CA LEU A 135 -17.46 -5.78 14.01
C LEU A 135 -18.83 -5.15 13.67
N GLU A 136 -18.89 -4.38 12.58
CA GLU A 136 -20.13 -3.76 12.11
C GLU A 136 -21.17 -4.83 11.74
N ALA A 137 -20.79 -5.86 10.97
CA ALA A 137 -21.68 -6.97 10.63
C ALA A 137 -22.20 -7.71 11.87
N ALA A 138 -21.35 -7.96 12.89
CA ALA A 138 -21.76 -8.59 14.14
C ALA A 138 -22.77 -7.73 14.92
N SER A 139 -22.60 -6.41 14.90
CA SER A 139 -23.54 -5.47 15.51
C SER A 139 -24.90 -5.48 14.82
N PHE A 140 -24.94 -5.50 13.48
CA PHE A 140 -26.18 -5.61 12.71
C PHE A 140 -26.91 -6.93 12.97
N MET A 141 -26.19 -8.06 13.03
CA MET A 141 -26.78 -9.36 13.35
C MET A 141 -27.35 -9.41 14.77
N THR A 142 -26.69 -8.76 15.73
CA THR A 142 -27.17 -8.69 17.12
C THR A 142 -28.47 -7.88 17.18
N VAL A 143 -28.54 -6.73 16.52
CA VAL A 143 -29.77 -5.91 16.46
C VAL A 143 -30.91 -6.64 15.72
N ALA A 144 -30.60 -7.39 14.65
CA ALA A 144 -31.61 -8.15 13.91
C ALA A 144 -32.14 -9.37 14.68
N MET A 145 -31.32 -9.99 15.54
CA MET A 145 -31.70 -11.14 16.37
C MET A 145 -32.26 -10.75 17.74
N LEU A 146 -32.19 -9.46 18.11
CA LEU A 146 -32.75 -8.95 19.38
C LEU A 146 -34.24 -9.27 19.55
N PRO A 147 -35.13 -9.12 18.53
CA PRO A 147 -36.54 -9.48 18.65
C PRO A 147 -36.77 -10.96 18.95
N ASP A 148 -35.98 -11.86 18.32
CA ASP A 148 -36.04 -13.30 18.56
C ASP A 148 -35.46 -13.67 19.94
N ALA A 149 -34.37 -13.04 20.37
CA ALA A 149 -33.80 -13.22 21.71
C ALA A 149 -34.74 -12.76 22.83
N LEU A 150 -35.59 -11.77 22.56
CA LEU A 150 -36.66 -11.32 23.47
C LEU A 150 -37.91 -12.23 23.42
N GLN A 151 -38.08 -13.04 22.37
CA GLN A 151 -39.19 -14.00 22.24
C GLN A 151 -38.84 -15.41 22.71
N ILE A 152 -37.57 -15.83 22.64
CA ILE A 152 -37.10 -17.13 23.11
C ILE A 152 -36.77 -17.05 24.62
N GLY A 153 -37.83 -17.15 25.43
CA GLY A 153 -37.79 -17.88 26.71
C GLY A 153 -37.11 -17.24 27.93
N ALA A 154 -36.75 -15.97 27.92
CA ALA A 154 -36.22 -15.31 29.12
C ALA A 154 -36.64 -13.83 29.25
N ILE A 155 -37.94 -13.54 29.11
CA ILE A 155 -38.49 -12.52 30.01
C ILE A 155 -38.47 -13.24 31.36
N PRO A 156 -37.58 -12.92 32.32
CA PRO A 156 -37.79 -13.40 33.68
C PRO A 156 -39.22 -13.01 34.00
N GLU A 157 -40.06 -13.93 34.48
CA GLU A 157 -41.38 -13.56 34.97
C GLU A 157 -41.17 -12.32 35.81
N VAL A 158 -41.65 -11.16 35.34
CA VAL A 158 -41.67 -9.96 36.14
C VAL A 158 -42.79 -10.24 37.13
N THR A 159 -42.51 -11.14 38.07
CA THR A 159 -43.35 -11.45 39.22
C THR A 159 -43.54 -10.11 39.86
N ASN A 160 -44.80 -9.68 39.81
CA ASN A 160 -45.35 -8.46 40.37
C ASN A 160 -44.30 -7.62 41.14
N PRO A 161 -43.81 -6.49 40.57
CA PRO A 161 -42.70 -5.71 41.16
C PRO A 161 -43.02 -5.13 42.55
N ILE A 162 -44.25 -5.33 43.03
CA ILE A 162 -44.78 -4.89 44.30
C ILE A 162 -44.50 -5.92 45.42
N GLU A 163 -44.33 -7.22 45.12
CA GLU A 163 -44.08 -8.27 46.12
C GLU A 163 -42.84 -7.98 47.00
N PRO A 164 -41.66 -7.64 46.42
CA PRO A 164 -40.45 -7.34 47.17
C PRO A 164 -40.55 -6.03 47.97
N LEU A 165 -41.44 -5.13 47.55
CA LEU A 165 -41.61 -3.81 48.15
C LEU A 165 -42.62 -3.81 49.31
N ARG A 166 -43.46 -4.86 49.47
CA ARG A 166 -44.42 -4.97 50.58
C ARG A 166 -43.76 -4.91 51.95
N GLY A 167 -42.58 -5.51 52.12
CA GLY A 167 -41.83 -5.47 53.38
C GLY A 167 -41.32 -4.06 53.74
N ALA A 168 -41.04 -3.22 52.73
CA ALA A 168 -40.58 -1.85 52.90
C ALA A 168 -41.72 -0.85 53.17
N ILE A 169 -42.97 -1.19 52.80
CA ILE A 169 -44.14 -0.32 53.01
C ILE A 169 -44.61 -0.34 54.47
N ALA A 170 -44.49 -1.47 55.18
CA ALA A 170 -44.90 -1.59 56.58
C ALA A 170 -44.24 -0.58 57.54
N PRO A 171 -42.90 -0.37 57.53
CA PRO A 171 -42.27 0.63 58.39
C PRO A 171 -42.61 2.06 57.97
N ILE A 172 -42.83 2.33 56.68
CA ILE A 172 -43.29 3.66 56.20
C ILE A 172 -44.69 3.96 56.73
N GLN A 173 -45.59 2.97 56.70
CA GLN A 173 -46.95 3.13 57.20
C GLN A 173 -46.99 3.37 58.71
N ALA A 174 -46.11 2.68 59.47
CA ALA A 174 -45.95 2.92 60.91
C ALA A 174 -45.38 4.32 61.22
N ALA A 175 -44.44 4.81 60.40
CA ALA A 175 -43.91 6.16 60.53
C ALA A 175 -44.94 7.24 60.19
N VAL A 176 -45.81 7.01 59.21
CA VAL A 176 -46.92 7.94 58.88
C VAL A 176 -47.93 7.99 60.03
N GLN A 177 -48.28 6.84 60.63
CA GLN A 177 -49.20 6.80 61.77
C GLN A 177 -48.63 7.47 63.03
N SER A 178 -47.32 7.41 63.26
CA SER A 178 -46.68 8.11 64.39
C SER A 178 -46.63 9.62 64.18
N VAL A 179 -46.46 10.09 62.94
CA VAL A 179 -46.55 11.50 62.58
C VAL A 179 -47.99 12.03 62.72
N ASP A 180 -48.99 11.25 62.34
CA ASP A 180 -50.40 11.58 62.58
C ASP A 180 -50.73 11.67 64.08
N ALA A 181 -50.22 10.75 64.89
CA ALA A 181 -50.39 10.79 66.34
C ALA A 181 -49.70 12.00 66.98
N ALA A 182 -48.48 12.34 66.53
CA ALA A 182 -47.73 13.50 67.02
C ALA A 182 -48.38 14.83 66.63
N THR A 183 -48.93 14.92 65.41
CA THR A 183 -49.66 16.11 64.94
C THR A 183 -51.03 16.25 65.61
N ALA A 184 -51.72 15.15 65.93
CA ALA A 184 -52.92 15.17 66.77
C ALA A 184 -52.63 15.66 68.19
N GLY A 185 -51.52 15.22 68.79
CA GLY A 185 -51.05 15.71 70.11
C GLY A 185 -50.68 17.19 70.10
N LEU A 186 -50.03 17.68 69.04
CA LEU A 186 -49.73 19.11 68.87
C LEU A 186 -50.98 19.97 68.68
N LYS A 187 -51.97 19.51 67.91
CA LYS A 187 -53.27 20.21 67.78
C LYS A 187 -53.99 20.32 69.13
N ALA A 188 -53.95 19.28 69.95
CA ALA A 188 -54.54 19.29 71.28
C ALA A 188 -53.82 20.27 72.26
N LEU A 189 -52.51 20.46 72.10
CA LEU A 189 -51.70 21.38 72.92
C LEU A 189 -51.87 22.86 72.52
N PHE A 190 -52.12 23.14 71.23
CA PHE A 190 -52.26 24.50 70.71
C PHE A 190 -53.72 24.93 70.43
N ASN A 191 -54.71 24.09 70.73
CA ASN A 191 -56.15 24.34 70.59
C ASN A 191 -56.54 24.89 69.20
N LEU A 192 -56.00 24.25 68.16
CA LEU A 192 -56.34 24.45 66.73
C LEU A 192 -57.21 23.31 66.22
#